data_AF-J9BVU4-F1
#
_entry.id   AF-J9BVU4-F1
#
_cell.length_a   1.000
_cell.length_b   1.000
_cell.length_c   1.000
_cell.angle_alpha   90.00
_cell.angle_beta   90.00
_cell.angle_gamma   90.00
#
_symmetry.space_group_name_H-M   'P 1'
#
loop_
_entity.id
_entity.type
_entity.pdbx_description
1 polymer ?
#
loop_
_entity_poly.entity_id
_entity_poly.type
_entity_poly.pdbx_seq_one_letter_code
_entity_poly.pdbx_strand_id
1 'polypeptide(L)'
;GALAAKLQAVGVATVMDFVRLPRTTVRKFGGVVLERTWLELQGEVCIPLVETPPKRQQIVRSRSFGELITDKESVLSAVSVHVASAARILRKEGTETTRLTVQFQSDPFRMDDPQYYASPTFEFDRPTSDTLLLTHTACSLVECAWRAGIKYRRAGVIV
;
A
#
# COMPACT_ATOMS: atom_id res chain seq x y z
N GLY A 1 -0.71 -14.13 -12.75
CA GLY A 1 -0.99 -12.70 -12.45
C GLY A 1 -1.42 -11.97 -13.72
N ALA A 2 -2.07 -10.80 -13.61
CA ALA A 2 -2.65 -10.09 -14.76
C ALA A 2 -1.65 -9.78 -15.88
N LEU A 3 -0.39 -9.47 -15.54
CA LEU A 3 0.66 -9.23 -16.53
C LEU A 3 1.07 -10.51 -17.28
N ALA A 4 1.21 -11.63 -16.56
CA ALA A 4 1.53 -12.93 -17.18
C ALA A 4 0.46 -13.34 -18.19
N ALA A 5 -0.82 -13.16 -17.87
CA ALA A 5 -1.92 -13.44 -18.79
C ALA A 5 -1.86 -12.56 -20.05
N LYS A 6 -1.52 -11.26 -19.91
CA LYS A 6 -1.33 -10.35 -21.06
C LYS A 6 -0.19 -10.77 -21.97
N LEU A 7 0.94 -11.22 -21.40
CA LEU A 7 2.10 -11.69 -22.16
C LEU A 7 1.82 -13.03 -22.86
N GLN A 8 1.15 -13.95 -22.17
CA GLN A 8 0.69 -15.22 -22.77
C GLN A 8 -0.29 -14.99 -23.92
N ALA A 9 -1.20 -14.01 -23.79
CA ALA A 9 -2.13 -13.65 -24.85
C ALA A 9 -1.46 -13.13 -26.14
N VAL A 10 -0.20 -12.68 -26.05
CA VAL A 10 0.62 -12.30 -27.22
C VAL A 10 1.69 -13.33 -27.56
N GLY A 11 1.55 -14.56 -27.07
CA GLY A 11 2.41 -15.69 -27.45
C GLY A 11 3.74 -15.77 -26.72
N VAL A 12 3.94 -15.01 -25.63
CA VAL A 12 5.16 -15.10 -24.82
C VAL A 12 5.03 -16.27 -23.84
N ALA A 13 5.77 -17.35 -24.09
CA ALA A 13 5.84 -18.51 -23.20
C ALA A 13 7.21 -18.64 -22.52
N THR A 14 8.26 -18.12 -23.15
CA THR A 14 9.65 -18.18 -22.65
C THR A 14 10.27 -16.79 -22.54
N VAL A 15 11.39 -16.70 -21.81
CA VAL A 15 12.20 -15.47 -21.76
C VAL A 15 12.72 -15.10 -23.15
N MET A 16 13.04 -16.09 -23.99
CA MET A 16 13.48 -15.87 -25.36
C MET A 16 12.40 -15.18 -26.21
N ASP A 17 11.14 -15.58 -26.05
CA ASP A 17 10.01 -14.94 -26.75
C ASP A 17 9.83 -13.50 -26.27
N PHE A 18 10.00 -13.26 -24.97
CA PHE A 18 9.88 -11.94 -24.37
C PHE A 18 10.96 -10.96 -24.87
N VAL A 19 12.23 -11.37 -24.91
CA VAL A 19 13.32 -10.48 -25.37
C VAL A 19 13.24 -10.17 -26.87
N ARG A 20 12.56 -11.02 -27.65
CA ARG A 20 12.31 -10.80 -29.09
C ARG A 20 11.17 -9.81 -29.37
N LEU A 21 10.35 -9.47 -28.38
CA LEU A 21 9.29 -8.49 -28.58
C LEU A 21 9.87 -7.09 -28.85
N PRO A 22 9.22 -6.28 -29.71
CA PRO A 22 9.59 -4.88 -29.87
C PRO A 22 9.49 -4.13 -28.54
N ARG A 23 10.52 -3.34 -28.20
CA ARG A 23 10.57 -2.52 -26.97
C ARG A 23 9.31 -1.67 -26.75
N THR A 24 8.77 -1.09 -27.82
CA THR A 24 7.52 -0.30 -27.77
C THR A 24 6.32 -1.12 -27.33
N THR A 25 6.24 -2.38 -27.76
CA THR A 25 5.21 -3.34 -27.34
C THR A 25 5.36 -3.67 -25.85
N VAL A 26 6.58 -3.97 -25.40
CA VAL A 26 6.88 -4.25 -23.99
C VAL A 26 6.47 -3.08 -23.09
N ARG A 27 6.82 -1.85 -23.49
CA ARG A 27 6.45 -0.61 -22.78
C ARG A 27 4.93 -0.42 -22.72
N LYS A 28 4.19 -0.75 -23.79
CA LYS A 28 2.72 -0.71 -23.78
C LYS A 28 2.09 -1.74 -22.83
N PHE A 29 2.69 -2.92 -22.69
CA PHE A 29 2.15 -3.98 -21.83
C PHE A 29 2.36 -3.76 -20.34
N GLY A 30 3.58 -3.35 -19.94
CA GLY A 30 3.98 -3.29 -18.54
C GLY A 30 4.69 -2.00 -18.12
N GLY A 31 4.62 -0.95 -18.93
CA GLY A 31 5.18 0.35 -18.59
C GLY A 31 6.71 0.34 -18.50
N VAL A 32 7.25 1.33 -17.78
CA VAL A 32 8.70 1.49 -17.55
C VAL A 32 9.30 0.26 -16.89
N VAL A 33 8.58 -0.35 -15.96
CA VAL A 33 9.10 -1.44 -15.14
C VAL A 33 9.40 -2.65 -16.01
N LEU A 34 8.46 -3.06 -16.86
CA LEU A 34 8.65 -4.21 -17.74
C LEU A 34 9.69 -3.92 -18.84
N GLU A 35 9.75 -2.69 -19.33
CA GLU A 35 10.78 -2.26 -20.27
C GLU A 35 12.19 -2.32 -19.67
N ARG A 36 12.36 -1.93 -18.40
CA ARG A 36 13.65 -2.06 -17.69
C ARG A 36 14.07 -3.53 -17.57
N THR A 37 13.14 -4.42 -17.21
CA THR A 37 13.42 -5.86 -17.19
C THR A 37 13.84 -6.37 -18.57
N TRP A 38 13.19 -5.91 -19.64
CA TRP A 38 13.57 -6.26 -21.01
C TRP A 38 14.97 -5.76 -21.36
N LEU A 39 15.32 -4.52 -21.00
CA LEU A 39 16.66 -3.95 -21.20
C LEU A 39 17.73 -4.71 -20.40
N GLU A 40 17.45 -5.06 -19.14
CA GLU A 40 18.37 -5.86 -18.32
C GLU A 40 18.65 -7.24 -18.92
N LEU A 41 17.63 -7.89 -19.51
CA LEU A 41 17.81 -9.14 -20.24
C LEU A 41 18.59 -9.00 -21.55
N GLN A 42 18.74 -7.77 -22.06
CA GLN A 42 19.61 -7.42 -23.19
C GLN A 42 21.03 -7.00 -22.71
N GLY A 43 21.30 -7.06 -21.40
CA GLY A 43 22.60 -6.70 -20.81
C GLY A 43 22.72 -5.24 -20.35
N GLU A 44 21.65 -4.44 -20.42
CA GLU A 44 21.66 -3.04 -20.02
C GLU A 44 21.30 -2.87 -18.54
N VAL A 45 22.23 -2.37 -17.73
CA VAL A 45 22.01 -2.14 -16.31
C VAL A 45 21.04 -0.97 -16.10
N CYS A 46 19.79 -1.28 -15.76
CA CYS A 46 18.73 -0.28 -15.59
C CYS A 46 18.51 0.15 -14.13
N ILE A 47 18.83 -0.72 -13.17
CA ILE A 47 18.69 -0.46 -11.75
C ILE A 47 20.09 -0.54 -11.12
N PRO A 48 20.70 0.60 -10.75
CA PRO A 48 22.02 0.57 -10.13
C PRO A 48 21.93 -0.09 -8.75
N LEU A 49 23.00 -0.77 -8.35
CA LEU A 49 23.14 -1.23 -6.98
C LEU A 49 23.25 -0.02 -6.05
N VAL A 50 22.29 0.11 -5.14
CA VAL A 50 22.29 1.18 -4.14
C VAL A 50 22.87 0.63 -2.84
N GLU A 51 24.09 1.04 -2.49
CA GLU A 51 24.79 0.58 -1.28
C GLU A 51 24.12 1.06 0.00
N THR A 52 23.56 2.28 -0.02
CA THR A 52 22.82 2.84 1.12
C THR A 52 21.42 3.25 0.66
N PRO A 53 20.36 2.52 1.05
CA PRO A 53 19.01 2.87 0.66
C PRO A 53 18.63 4.26 1.19
N PRO A 54 17.87 5.05 0.42
CA PRO A 54 17.42 6.37 0.86
C PRO A 54 16.52 6.25 2.11
N LYS A 55 16.48 7.32 2.91
CA LYS A 55 15.56 7.40 4.05
C LYS A 55 14.12 7.16 3.58
N ARG A 56 13.35 6.44 4.40
CA ARG A 56 11.93 6.18 4.13
C ARG A 56 11.18 7.50 4.02
N GLN A 57 10.37 7.61 2.97
CA GLN A 57 9.51 8.77 2.75
C GLN A 57 8.13 8.59 3.41
N GLN A 58 7.80 7.37 3.82
CA GLN A 58 6.54 7.02 4.46
C GLN A 58 6.67 5.69 5.22
N ILE A 59 5.87 5.53 6.26
CA ILE A 59 5.72 4.29 7.03
C ILE A 59 4.28 3.82 6.87
N VAL A 60 4.10 2.70 6.16
CA VAL A 60 2.80 2.07 5.98
C VAL A 60 2.68 0.86 6.90
N ARG A 61 1.66 0.84 7.77
CA ARG A 61 1.29 -0.31 8.60
C ARG A 61 -0.15 -0.69 8.32
N SER A 62 -0.34 -1.76 7.56
CA SER A 62 -1.67 -2.28 7.23
C SER A 62 -1.68 -3.80 7.20
N ARG A 63 -2.84 -4.37 7.51
CA ARG A 63 -3.10 -5.81 7.44
C ARG A 63 -4.54 -6.07 7.04
N SER A 64 -4.74 -7.15 6.27
CA SER A 64 -6.06 -7.73 6.11
C SER A 64 -6.43 -8.50 7.38
N PHE A 65 -7.70 -8.44 7.75
CA PHE A 65 -8.25 -9.21 8.85
C PHE A 65 -8.32 -10.70 8.48
N GLY A 66 -8.29 -11.59 9.48
CA GLY A 66 -8.51 -13.03 9.25
C GLY A 66 -9.94 -13.30 8.76
N GLU A 67 -10.89 -12.63 9.38
CA GLU A 67 -12.33 -12.67 9.06
C GLU A 67 -12.84 -11.27 8.66
N LEU A 68 -14.09 -11.18 8.21
CA LEU A 68 -14.70 -9.89 7.88
C LEU A 68 -15.20 -9.20 9.15
N ILE A 69 -14.76 -7.97 9.36
CA ILE A 69 -15.11 -7.16 10.54
C ILE A 69 -16.35 -6.33 10.23
N THR A 70 -17.30 -6.31 11.16
CA THR A 70 -18.56 -5.55 11.01
C THR A 70 -18.78 -4.54 12.14
N ASP A 71 -17.99 -4.62 13.21
CA ASP A 71 -18.02 -3.70 14.34
C ASP A 71 -16.91 -2.66 14.25
N LYS A 72 -17.22 -1.46 14.73
CA LYS A 72 -16.30 -0.32 14.71
C LYS A 72 -15.11 -0.53 15.66
N GLU A 73 -15.34 -1.18 16.79
CA GLU A 73 -14.35 -1.37 17.86
C GLU A 73 -13.15 -2.19 17.39
N SER A 74 -13.39 -3.25 16.63
CA SER A 74 -12.35 -4.08 16.02
C SER A 74 -11.49 -3.28 15.04
N VAL A 75 -12.08 -2.37 14.25
CA VAL A 75 -11.32 -1.48 13.36
C VAL A 75 -10.49 -0.47 14.16
N LEU A 76 -11.07 0.15 15.19
CA LEU A 76 -10.36 1.08 16.08
C LEU A 76 -9.17 0.40 16.78
N SER A 77 -9.36 -0.81 17.29
CA SER A 77 -8.31 -1.61 17.93
C SER A 77 -7.17 -1.92 16.96
N ALA A 78 -7.51 -2.39 15.75
CA ALA A 78 -6.51 -2.70 14.72
C ALA A 78 -5.71 -1.46 14.28
N VAL A 79 -6.40 -0.34 14.07
CA VAL A 79 -5.77 0.95 13.74
C VAL A 79 -4.84 1.39 14.87
N SER A 80 -5.24 1.29 16.13
CA SER A 80 -4.40 1.65 17.29
C SER A 80 -3.10 0.84 17.35
N VAL A 81 -3.18 -0.47 17.08
CA VAL A 81 -1.98 -1.34 16.98
C VAL A 81 -1.07 -0.90 15.84
N HIS A 82 -1.65 -0.54 14.70
CA HIS A 82 -0.89 -0.05 13.55
C HIS A 82 -0.20 1.29 13.82
N VAL A 83 -0.90 2.22 14.49
CA VAL A 83 -0.34 3.51 14.94
C VAL A 83 0.82 3.29 15.90
N ALA A 84 0.65 2.46 16.94
CA ALA A 84 1.72 2.16 17.90
C ALA A 84 2.95 1.58 17.21
N SER A 85 2.76 0.69 16.22
CA SER A 85 3.85 0.16 15.42
C SER A 85 4.52 1.23 14.54
N ALA A 86 3.76 2.16 13.96
CA ALA A 86 4.29 3.22 13.11
C ALA A 86 5.07 4.26 13.94
N ALA A 87 4.49 4.71 15.06
CA ALA A 87 5.12 5.64 15.99
C ALA A 87 6.42 5.09 16.57
N ARG A 88 6.49 3.78 16.86
CA ARG A 88 7.74 3.11 17.26
C ARG A 88 8.81 3.18 16.18
N ILE A 89 8.44 3.06 14.90
CA ILE A 89 9.39 3.17 13.77
C ILE A 89 9.85 4.62 13.62
N LEU A 90 8.95 5.59 13.67
CA LEU A 90 9.28 7.03 13.65
C LEU A 90 10.34 7.36 14.69
N ARG A 91 10.11 6.98 15.96
CA ARG A 91 11.08 7.20 17.05
C ARG A 91 12.39 6.45 16.85
N LYS A 92 12.36 5.20 16.37
CA LYS A 92 13.57 4.42 16.08
C LYS A 92 14.43 5.07 14.99
N GLU A 93 13.79 5.70 14.00
CA GLU A 93 14.47 6.37 12.89
C GLU A 93 14.79 7.85 13.20
N GLY A 94 14.41 8.36 14.38
CA GLY A 94 14.59 9.77 14.75
C GLY A 94 13.80 10.73 13.85
N THR A 95 12.61 10.30 13.40
CA THR A 95 11.74 11.03 12.48
C THR A 95 10.39 11.32 13.11
N GLU A 96 9.68 12.28 12.55
CA GLU A 96 8.34 12.73 12.96
C GLU A 96 7.46 12.86 11.72
N THR A 97 6.15 12.78 11.89
CA THR A 97 5.19 12.93 10.78
C THR A 97 4.37 14.20 10.94
N THR A 98 4.07 14.84 9.81
CA THR A 98 3.09 15.92 9.70
C THR A 98 1.76 15.44 9.12
N ARG A 99 1.65 14.17 8.70
CA ARG A 99 0.46 13.65 8.03
C ARG A 99 0.14 12.24 8.49
N LEU A 100 -1.08 12.02 8.96
CA LEU A 100 -1.60 10.70 9.31
C LEU A 100 -2.78 10.37 8.42
N THR A 101 -2.69 9.27 7.68
CA THR A 101 -3.80 8.74 6.89
C THR A 101 -4.22 7.39 7.43
N VAL A 102 -5.51 7.22 7.70
CA VAL A 102 -6.09 5.92 8.08
C VAL A 102 -6.80 5.35 6.86
N GLN A 103 -6.54 4.08 6.55
CA GLN A 103 -7.18 3.39 5.44
C GLN A 103 -7.93 2.17 5.94
N PHE A 104 -9.17 1.99 5.48
CA PHE A 104 -9.93 0.79 5.76
C PHE A 104 -10.99 0.56 4.67
N GLN A 105 -11.22 -0.71 4.34
CA GLN A 105 -12.00 -1.06 3.15
C GLN A 105 -12.70 -2.41 3.26
N SER A 106 -13.74 -2.59 2.44
CA SER A 106 -14.40 -3.86 2.19
C SER A 106 -13.51 -4.85 1.42
N ASP A 107 -14.04 -6.05 1.19
CA ASP A 107 -13.40 -7.04 0.33
C ASP A 107 -13.71 -6.73 -1.16
N PRO A 108 -12.72 -6.32 -1.98
CA PRO A 108 -12.94 -6.01 -3.39
C PRO A 108 -13.28 -7.25 -4.23
N PHE A 109 -13.08 -8.46 -3.71
CA PHE A 109 -13.36 -9.71 -4.43
C PHE A 109 -14.77 -10.25 -4.16
N ARG A 110 -15.49 -9.70 -3.17
CA ARG A 110 -16.88 -10.09 -2.85
C ARG A 110 -17.86 -9.11 -3.47
N MET A 111 -18.17 -9.31 -4.75
CA MET A 111 -19.05 -8.41 -5.52
C MET A 111 -20.50 -8.38 -5.01
N ASP A 112 -20.94 -9.41 -4.28
CA ASP A 112 -22.29 -9.48 -3.70
C ASP A 112 -22.45 -8.62 -2.44
N ASP A 113 -21.34 -8.20 -1.81
CA ASP A 113 -21.35 -7.35 -0.62
C ASP A 113 -21.13 -5.87 -1.00
N PRO A 114 -21.71 -4.90 -0.23
CA PRO A 114 -21.48 -3.48 -0.46
C PRO A 114 -20.00 -3.11 -0.45
N GLN A 115 -19.57 -2.42 -1.50
CA GLN A 115 -18.18 -1.99 -1.67
C GLN A 115 -17.95 -0.63 -1.04
N TYR A 116 -16.88 -0.52 -0.25
CA TYR A 116 -16.50 0.72 0.40
C TYR A 116 -14.99 0.80 0.66
N TYR A 117 -14.44 1.98 0.42
CA TYR A 117 -13.04 2.32 0.70
C TYR A 117 -13.02 3.70 1.37
N ALA A 118 -12.34 3.79 2.52
CA ALA A 118 -12.09 5.02 3.23
C ALA A 118 -10.59 5.26 3.36
N SER A 119 -10.16 6.50 3.12
CA SER A 119 -8.78 6.95 3.34
C SER A 119 -8.72 8.38 3.92
N PRO A 120 -9.39 8.66 5.06
CA PRO A 120 -9.32 9.97 5.70
C PRO A 120 -7.87 10.31 6.15
N THR A 121 -7.50 11.58 5.99
CA THR A 121 -6.17 12.11 6.30
C THR A 121 -6.29 13.32 7.21
N PHE A 122 -5.37 13.42 8.17
CA PHE A 122 -5.17 14.60 9.00
C PHE A 122 -3.75 15.14 8.82
N GLU A 123 -3.62 16.45 8.78
CA GLU A 123 -2.33 17.15 8.72
C GLU A 123 -2.10 17.89 10.05
N PHE A 124 -0.94 17.65 10.67
CA PHE A 124 -0.54 18.28 11.92
C PHE A 124 0.26 19.56 11.64
N ASP A 125 -0.07 20.63 12.38
CA ASP A 125 0.68 21.89 12.31
C ASP A 125 2.13 21.75 12.77
N ARG A 126 2.38 20.80 13.67
CA ARG A 126 3.72 20.47 14.20
C ARG A 126 4.01 18.99 13.97
N PRO A 127 5.19 18.64 13.45
CA PRO A 127 5.59 17.24 13.33
C PRO A 127 5.51 16.54 14.69
N THR A 128 5.06 15.28 14.68
CA THR A 128 4.95 14.48 15.91
C THR A 128 5.31 13.01 15.69
N SER A 129 5.82 12.37 16.73
CA SER A 129 5.97 10.91 16.85
C SER A 129 5.30 10.37 18.13
N ASP A 130 4.46 11.19 18.77
CA ASP A 130 3.73 10.85 19.98
C ASP A 130 2.63 9.82 19.67
N THR A 131 2.77 8.64 20.27
CA THR A 131 1.82 7.54 20.09
C THR A 131 0.41 7.93 20.51
N LEU A 132 0.23 8.69 21.60
CA LEU A 132 -1.09 9.03 22.13
C LEU A 132 -1.82 10.00 21.21
N LEU A 133 -1.15 11.07 20.79
CA LEU A 133 -1.70 12.03 19.84
C LEU A 133 -2.06 11.36 18.52
N LEU A 134 -1.13 10.57 17.95
CA LEU A 134 -1.38 9.84 16.71
C LEU A 134 -2.54 8.85 16.83
N THR A 135 -2.67 8.16 17.97
CA THR A 135 -3.74 7.18 18.18
C THR A 135 -5.09 7.87 18.29
N HIS A 136 -5.16 8.96 19.06
CA HIS A 136 -6.37 9.75 19.20
C HIS A 136 -6.85 10.27 17.85
N THR A 137 -5.96 10.90 17.07
CA THR A 137 -6.28 11.39 15.73
C THR A 137 -6.71 10.26 14.79
N ALA A 138 -6.02 9.11 14.81
CA ALA A 138 -6.40 7.97 13.98
C ALA A 138 -7.81 7.46 14.31
N CYS A 139 -8.16 7.35 15.59
CA CYS A 139 -9.48 6.93 16.03
C CYS A 139 -10.57 7.91 15.56
N SER A 140 -10.34 9.22 15.70
CA SER A 140 -11.28 10.24 15.19
C SER A 140 -11.48 10.13 13.67
N LEU A 141 -10.42 9.87 12.90
CA LEU A 141 -10.52 9.66 11.45
C LEU A 141 -11.35 8.41 11.10
N VAL A 142 -11.21 7.33 11.87
CA VAL A 142 -12.07 6.13 11.71
C VAL A 142 -13.52 6.49 12.00
N GLU A 143 -13.80 7.20 13.08
CA GLU A 143 -15.17 7.60 13.45
C GLU A 143 -15.83 8.46 12.39
N CYS A 144 -15.12 9.43 11.83
CA CYS A 144 -15.64 10.30 10.78
C CYS A 144 -15.95 9.57 9.46
N ALA A 145 -15.19 8.51 9.15
CA ALA A 145 -15.33 7.77 7.89
C ALA A 145 -16.01 6.39 8.03
N TRP A 146 -16.50 6.05 9.23
CA TRP A 146 -17.16 4.78 9.50
C TRP A 146 -18.50 4.68 8.77
N ARG A 147 -18.80 3.49 8.22
CA ARG A 147 -20.12 3.18 7.66
C ARG A 147 -20.63 1.84 8.21
N ALA A 148 -21.80 1.89 8.83
CA ALA A 148 -22.50 0.69 9.25
C ALA A 148 -22.95 -0.14 8.04
N GLY A 149 -23.05 -1.46 8.22
CA GLY A 149 -23.47 -2.40 7.17
C GLY A 149 -22.37 -2.79 6.17
N ILE A 150 -21.15 -2.26 6.32
CA ILE A 150 -19.99 -2.67 5.54
C ILE A 150 -19.24 -3.79 6.25
N LYS A 151 -18.83 -4.81 5.48
CA LYS A 151 -17.93 -5.89 5.93
C LYS A 151 -16.49 -5.51 5.59
N TYR A 152 -15.76 -5.00 6.57
CA TYR A 152 -14.38 -4.55 6.40
C TYR A 152 -13.40 -5.73 6.37
N ARG A 153 -12.51 -5.73 5.38
CA ARG A 153 -11.50 -6.79 5.15
C ARG A 153 -10.08 -6.34 5.50
N ARG A 154 -9.82 -5.04 5.50
CA ARG A 154 -8.47 -4.50 5.71
C ARG A 154 -8.53 -3.14 6.41
N ALA A 155 -7.55 -2.90 7.28
CA ALA A 155 -7.28 -1.58 7.87
C ALA A 155 -5.77 -1.28 7.89
N GLY A 156 -5.42 -0.02 8.06
CA GLY A 156 -4.04 0.44 8.06
C GLY A 156 -3.86 1.93 8.33
N VAL A 157 -2.63 2.32 8.58
CA VAL A 157 -2.19 3.71 8.67
C VAL A 157 -0.99 3.98 7.78
N ILE A 158 -0.88 5.22 7.32
CA ILE A 158 0.30 5.80 6.69
C ILE A 158 0.69 7.04 7.48
N VAL A 159 1.97 7.12 7.83
CA VAL A 159 2.62 8.30 8.41
C VAL A 159 3.90 8.65 7.69
#